data_AF-A0A349TCR0-F1
#
_entry.id   AF-A0A349TCR0-F1
#
_cell.length_a   1.000
_cell.length_b   1.000
_cell.length_c   1.000
_cell.angle_alpha   90.00
_cell.angle_beta   90.00
_cell.angle_gamma   90.00
#
_symmetry.space_group_name_H-M   'P 1'
#
loop_
_entity.id
_entity.type
_entity.pdbx_description
1 polymer ?
#
loop_
_entity_poly.entity_id
_entity_poly.type
_entity_poly.pdbx_seq_one_letter_code
_entity_poly.pdbx_strand_id
1 'polypeptide(L)'
;MLNRVFAAAAVGSMMIAVPAVAGAKLPQATVSYSDLNLNSKAGQAKLEKRIVAAARKVCQADKPAVGSRFMSAETRRCLEVAINSAKPQVASVVQDSALGG
;
A
#
# COMPACT_ATOMS: atom_id res chain seq x y z
N MET A 1 -53.62 -0.05 39.56
CA MET A 1 -53.68 0.61 38.24
C MET A 1 -52.83 1.87 38.31
N LEU A 2 -51.54 1.79 37.96
CA LEU A 2 -50.67 2.96 37.90
C LEU A 2 -50.00 3.07 36.52
N ASN A 3 -49.89 4.31 36.09
CA ASN A 3 -49.99 4.81 34.72
C ASN A 3 -48.64 4.75 33.97
N ARG A 4 -48.72 4.65 32.64
CA ARG A 4 -47.56 4.66 31.73
C ARG A 4 -47.06 6.08 31.49
N VAL A 5 -45.77 6.32 31.71
CA VAL A 5 -45.05 7.47 31.14
C VAL A 5 -43.77 6.95 30.49
N PHE A 6 -43.80 6.80 29.18
CA PHE A 6 -42.61 6.60 28.36
C PHE A 6 -41.96 7.97 28.14
N ALA A 7 -40.88 8.25 28.88
CA ALA A 7 -40.05 9.41 28.62
C ALA A 7 -39.10 9.09 27.45
N ALA A 8 -39.41 9.66 26.29
CA ALA A 8 -38.56 9.60 25.10
C ALA A 8 -37.28 10.42 25.31
N ALA A 9 -36.16 9.75 25.56
CA ALA A 9 -34.84 10.35 25.45
C ALA A 9 -34.44 10.37 23.97
N ALA A 10 -34.58 11.53 23.32
CA ALA A 10 -34.11 11.76 21.97
C ALA A 10 -32.57 11.68 21.93
N VAL A 11 -32.04 10.53 21.51
CA VAL A 11 -30.62 10.38 21.19
C VAL A 11 -30.38 11.02 19.83
N GLY A 12 -29.90 12.27 19.85
CA GLY A 12 -29.44 12.97 18.65
C GLY A 12 -28.29 12.20 18.03
N SER A 13 -28.59 11.47 16.95
CA SER A 13 -27.58 10.80 16.14
C SER A 13 -26.84 11.87 15.33
N MET A 14 -25.70 12.31 15.85
CA MET A 14 -24.80 13.17 15.10
C MET A 14 -24.17 12.31 13.99
N MET A 15 -24.79 12.33 12.82
CA MET A 15 -24.23 11.74 11.61
C MET A 15 -22.98 12.54 11.25
N ILE A 16 -21.82 12.07 11.73
CA ILE A 16 -20.53 12.58 11.26
C ILE A 16 -20.42 12.08 9.82
N ALA A 17 -20.72 12.96 8.87
CA ALA A 17 -20.44 12.72 7.46
C ALA A 17 -18.92 12.62 7.30
N VAL A 18 -18.38 11.41 7.48
CA VAL A 18 -17.02 11.11 7.04
C VAL A 18 -17.04 11.26 5.52
N PRO A 19 -16.23 12.16 4.94
CA PRO A 19 -16.13 12.21 3.49
C PRO A 19 -15.61 10.85 3.04
N ALA A 20 -16.48 10.09 2.40
CA ALA A 20 -16.09 8.93 1.64
C ALA A 20 -15.18 9.44 0.52
N VAL A 21 -13.87 9.37 0.76
CA VAL A 21 -12.85 9.51 -0.27
C VAL A 21 -13.13 8.41 -1.29
N ALA A 22 -13.90 8.79 -2.30
CA ALA A 22 -14.25 7.95 -3.42
C ALA A 22 -12.96 7.60 -4.17
N GLY A 23 -12.42 6.42 -3.86
CA GLY A 23 -11.83 5.50 -4.83
C GLY A 23 -10.89 6.07 -5.88
N ALA A 24 -9.95 6.95 -5.53
CA ALA A 24 -8.74 7.07 -6.34
C ALA A 24 -8.03 5.71 -6.21
N LYS A 25 -8.23 4.83 -7.19
CA LYS A 25 -7.52 3.54 -7.29
C LYS A 25 -6.06 3.87 -7.54
N LEU A 26 -5.33 4.14 -6.46
CA LEU A 26 -3.89 4.33 -6.48
C LEU A 26 -3.31 3.12 -7.21
N PRO A 27 -2.43 3.32 -8.20
CA PRO A 27 -1.88 2.23 -8.96
C PRO A 27 -1.11 1.32 -7.98
N GLN A 28 -1.57 0.09 -7.85
CA GLN A 28 -1.05 -0.92 -6.93
C GLN A 28 -0.50 -2.08 -7.75
N ALA A 29 0.63 -2.63 -7.31
CA ALA A 29 1.21 -3.83 -7.88
C ALA A 29 1.44 -4.86 -6.78
N THR A 30 0.94 -6.06 -6.98
CA THR A 30 1.20 -7.20 -6.10
C THR A 30 2.46 -7.92 -6.58
N VAL A 31 3.40 -8.16 -5.68
CA VAL A 31 4.65 -8.88 -5.96
C VAL A 31 4.61 -10.23 -5.25
N SER A 32 4.58 -11.32 -6.02
CA SER A 32 4.71 -12.67 -5.46
C SER A 32 6.19 -13.00 -5.17
N TYR A 33 6.40 -13.67 -4.03
CA TYR A 33 7.70 -14.07 -3.52
C TYR A 33 7.75 -15.54 -3.06
N SER A 34 6.71 -16.32 -3.36
CA SER A 34 6.61 -17.73 -2.94
C SER A 34 7.73 -18.62 -3.52
N ASP A 35 8.40 -18.18 -4.57
CA ASP A 35 9.55 -18.85 -5.20
C ASP A 35 10.90 -18.43 -4.60
N LEU A 36 10.92 -17.50 -3.65
CA LEU A 36 12.13 -16.94 -3.05
C LEU A 36 12.35 -17.49 -1.64
N ASN A 37 13.58 -17.93 -1.37
CA ASN A 37 14.01 -18.22 -0.01
C ASN A 37 14.40 -16.91 0.71
N LEU A 38 13.44 -16.33 1.44
CA LEU A 38 13.63 -15.09 2.19
C LEU A 38 14.48 -15.24 3.45
N ASN A 39 14.81 -16.48 3.85
CA ASN A 39 15.78 -16.75 4.92
C ASN A 39 17.24 -16.58 4.45
N SER A 40 17.45 -16.37 3.14
CA SER A 40 18.76 -16.08 2.57
C SER A 40 18.87 -14.61 2.15
N LYS A 41 20.06 -14.01 2.33
CA LYS A 41 20.36 -12.65 1.83
C LYS A 41 20.11 -12.53 0.32
N ALA A 42 20.39 -13.60 -0.44
CA ALA A 42 20.18 -13.64 -1.88
C ALA A 42 18.68 -13.57 -2.27
N GLY A 43 17.81 -14.26 -1.54
CA GLY A 43 16.37 -14.20 -1.75
C GLY A 43 15.76 -12.85 -1.37
N GLN A 44 16.21 -12.26 -0.26
CA GLN A 44 15.80 -10.91 0.15
C GLN A 44 16.19 -9.87 -0.91
N ALA A 45 17.44 -9.89 -1.38
CA ALA A 45 17.91 -8.99 -2.44
C ALA A 45 17.14 -9.18 -3.76
N LYS A 46 16.72 -10.41 -4.08
CA LYS A 46 15.89 -10.68 -5.27
C LYS A 46 14.48 -10.11 -5.11
N LEU A 47 13.89 -10.20 -3.91
CA LEU A 47 12.60 -9.59 -3.58
C LEU A 47 12.66 -8.07 -3.72
N GLU A 48 13.67 -7.43 -3.15
CA GLU A 48 13.87 -5.98 -3.26
C GLU A 48 13.94 -5.52 -4.73
N LYS A 49 14.71 -6.22 -5.56
CA LYS A 49 14.77 -5.93 -7.01
C LYS A 49 13.41 -6.03 -7.70
N ARG A 50 12.60 -7.03 -7.33
CA ARG A 50 11.24 -7.19 -7.88
C ARG A 50 10.33 -6.05 -7.47
N ILE A 51 10.42 -5.60 -6.23
CA ILE A 51 9.63 -4.47 -5.71
C ILE A 51 10.00 -3.19 -6.45
N VAL A 52 11.29 -2.92 -6.65
CA VAL A 52 11.74 -1.77 -7.44
C VAL A 52 11.21 -1.87 -8.87
N ALA A 53 11.25 -3.05 -9.49
CA ALA A 53 10.69 -3.23 -10.84
C ALA A 53 9.17 -3.01 -10.89
N ALA A 54 8.43 -3.49 -9.88
CA ALA A 54 7.00 -3.26 -9.77
C ALA A 54 6.67 -1.78 -9.55
N ALA A 55 7.42 -1.09 -8.69
CA ALA A 55 7.29 0.35 -8.47
C ALA A 55 7.55 1.15 -9.76
N ARG A 56 8.53 0.75 -10.57
CA ARG A 56 8.79 1.38 -11.88
C ARG A 56 7.63 1.21 -12.85
N LYS A 57 6.96 0.06 -12.86
CA LYS A 57 5.75 -0.17 -13.66
C LYS A 57 4.57 0.70 -13.19
N VAL A 58 4.34 0.75 -11.88
CA VAL A 58 3.30 1.57 -11.25
C VAL A 58 3.48 3.06 -11.56
N CYS A 59 4.72 3.54 -11.46
CA CYS A 59 5.08 4.94 -11.70
C CYS A 59 5.33 5.26 -13.19
N GLN A 60 5.09 4.30 -14.09
CA GLN A 60 5.36 4.39 -15.53
C GLN A 60 6.79 4.87 -15.85
N ALA A 61 7.75 4.59 -14.98
CA ALA A 61 9.15 4.99 -15.12
C ALA A 61 9.86 4.29 -16.30
N ASP A 62 9.22 3.28 -16.88
CA ASP A 62 9.65 2.55 -18.08
C ASP A 62 9.24 3.24 -19.39
N LYS A 63 8.33 4.21 -19.33
CA LYS A 63 7.92 5.01 -20.48
C LYS A 63 8.70 6.32 -20.45
N PRO A 64 9.81 6.44 -21.21
CA PRO A 64 10.47 7.74 -21.34
C PRO A 64 9.46 8.75 -21.88
N ALA A 65 9.48 9.96 -21.32
CA ALA A 65 8.67 11.06 -21.84
C ALA A 65 9.04 11.27 -23.32
N VAL A 66 8.04 11.42 -24.20
CA VAL A 66 8.29 11.64 -25.63
C VAL A 66 9.19 12.87 -25.78
N GLY A 67 10.38 12.69 -26.35
CA GLY A 67 11.37 13.76 -26.53
C GLY A 67 12.37 13.95 -25.37
N SER A 68 12.33 13.14 -24.30
CA SER A 68 13.28 13.24 -23.19
C SER A 68 13.63 11.87 -22.58
N ARG A 69 14.93 11.59 -22.43
CA ARG A 69 15.42 10.43 -21.64
C ARG A 69 15.46 10.72 -20.13
N PHE A 70 15.10 11.92 -19.70
CA PHE A 70 15.13 12.30 -18.30
C PHE A 70 13.85 11.86 -17.59
N MET A 71 14.03 11.22 -16.43
CA MET A 71 12.93 10.87 -15.54
C MET A 71 12.40 12.15 -14.88
N SER A 72 11.08 12.39 -14.97
CA SER A 72 10.44 13.56 -14.37
C SER A 72 10.54 13.55 -12.84
N ALA A 73 10.40 14.72 -12.22
CA ALA A 73 10.43 14.86 -10.77
C ALA A 73 9.27 14.08 -10.12
N GLU A 74 8.12 14.03 -10.80
CA GLU A 74 6.92 13.30 -10.40
C GLU A 74 7.18 11.80 -10.37
N THR A 75 7.83 11.25 -11.41
CA THR A 75 8.19 9.83 -11.45
C THR A 75 9.18 9.47 -10.35
N ARG A 76 10.18 10.33 -10.08
CA ARG A 76 11.12 10.14 -8.95
C ARG A 76 10.39 10.08 -7.62
N ARG A 77 9.49 11.04 -7.38
CA ARG A 77 8.70 11.11 -6.14
C ARG A 77 7.78 9.90 -5.99
N CYS A 78 7.16 9.45 -7.09
CA CYS A 78 6.35 8.23 -7.10
C CYS A 78 7.18 7.00 -6.71
N LEU A 79 8.38 6.84 -7.27
CA LEU A 79 9.26 5.72 -6.93
C LEU A 79 9.66 5.74 -5.46
N GLU A 80 10.01 6.90 -4.93
CA GLU A 80 10.37 7.05 -3.52
C GLU A 80 9.21 6.66 -2.60
N VAL A 81 7.99 7.15 -2.88
CA VAL A 81 6.79 6.80 -2.11
C VAL A 81 6.45 5.31 -2.23
N ALA A 82 6.54 4.73 -3.43
CA ALA A 82 6.28 3.32 -3.66
C ALA A 82 7.28 2.42 -2.93
N ILE A 83 8.57 2.77 -2.94
CA ILE A 83 9.60 2.01 -2.22
C ILE A 83 9.42 2.16 -0.70
N ASN A 84 9.18 3.38 -0.21
CA ASN A 84 9.01 3.62 1.22
C ASN A 84 7.77 2.95 1.79
N SER A 85 6.68 2.86 1.02
CA SER A 85 5.48 2.10 1.42
C SER A 85 5.69 0.59 1.39
N ALA A 86 6.56 0.07 0.52
CA ALA A 86 6.88 -1.35 0.44
C ALA A 86 7.84 -1.83 1.56
N LYS A 87 8.76 -0.98 2.04
CA LYS A 87 9.73 -1.33 3.10
C LYS A 87 9.14 -2.05 4.33
N PRO A 88 8.10 -1.53 5.01
CA PRO A 88 7.53 -2.20 6.17
C PRO A 88 6.87 -3.54 5.80
N GLN A 89 6.28 -3.66 4.61
CA GLN A 89 5.68 -4.90 4.13
C GLN A 89 6.76 -5.97 3.89
N VAL A 90 7.89 -5.59 3.30
CA VAL A 90 9.04 -6.50 3.12
C VAL A 90 9.57 -6.96 4.46
N ALA A 91 9.74 -6.05 5.41
CA ALA A 91 10.25 -6.38 6.74
C ALA A 91 9.34 -7.41 7.44
N SER A 92 8.01 -7.22 7.39
CA SER A 92 7.03 -8.18 7.92
C SER A 92 7.18 -9.54 7.24
N VAL A 93 7.19 -9.57 5.90
CA VAL A 93 7.28 -10.80 5.12
C VAL A 93 8.57 -11.58 5.40
N VAL A 94 9.70 -10.87 5.56
CA VAL A 94 10.99 -11.49 5.91
C VAL A 94 10.98 -12.04 7.33
N GLN A 95 10.39 -11.32 8.29
CA GLN A 95 10.24 -11.79 9.67
C GLN A 95 9.33 -13.02 9.75
N ASP A 96 8.18 -12.99 9.09
CA ASP A 96 7.23 -14.10 9.03
C ASP A 96 7.90 -15.36 8.43
N SER A 97 8.70 -15.18 7.38
CA SER A 97 9.46 -16.27 6.75
C SER A 97 10.53 -16.87 7.67
N ALA A 98 11.09 -16.07 8.57
CA ALA A 98 12.10 -16.53 9.53
C ALA A 98 11.50 -17.33 10.70
N LEU A 99 10.21 -17.14 11.01
CA LEU A 99 9.51 -17.81 12.11
C LEU A 99 8.82 -19.12 11.69
N GLY A 100 8.62 -19.37 10.39
CA GLY A 100 7.79 -20.45 9.86
C GLY A 100 8.49 -21.46 8.97
N GLY A 101 9.74 -21.81 9.27
CA GLY A 101 10.51 -22.85 8.56
C GLY A 101 10.23 -24.27 9.05
#